data_AF-A0A1B6LZB1-F1
#
_entry.id   AF-A0A1B6LZB1-F1
#
_cell.length_a   1.000
_cell.length_b   1.000
_cell.length_c   1.000
_cell.angle_alpha   90.00
_cell.angle_beta   90.00
_cell.angle_gamma   90.00
#
_symmetry.space_group_name_H-M   'P 1'
#
loop_
_entity.id
_entity.type
_entity.pdbx_description
1 polymer ?
#
loop_
_entity_poly.entity_id
_entity_poly.type
_entity_poly.pdbx_seq_one_letter_code
_entity_poly.pdbx_strand_id
1 'polypeptide(L)'
;KLFLSNNEIQTVVKASQVREISVDGNPIALIGDCVSFLVSYLPNLELLSQVQVSEQVRKAAMAWRVNKEQTCAAFSDLSAGITQEEESKREEVIYNARTNWELLRSQTTKGLSSSLRDLRGEEVVAG
;
A
#
# COMPACT_ATOMS: atom_id res chain seq x y z
N LYS A 1 -10.35 -3.91 -2.37
CA LYS A 1 -11.10 -2.75 -1.84
C LYS A 1 -10.26 -2.00 -0.83
N LEU A 2 -9.75 -0.82 -1.19
CA LEU A 2 -8.93 0.03 -0.33
C LEU A 2 -9.84 1.03 0.41
N PHE A 3 -9.80 1.03 1.75
CA PHE A 3 -10.55 1.97 2.58
C PHE A 3 -9.62 3.09 3.03
N LEU A 4 -9.79 4.27 2.45
CA LEU A 4 -8.93 5.42 2.72
C LEU A 4 -9.48 6.23 3.90
N SER A 5 -9.23 5.77 5.13
CA SER A 5 -9.48 6.58 6.32
C SER A 5 -8.17 7.27 6.75
N ASN A 6 -8.14 8.59 6.52
CA ASN A 6 -7.28 9.59 7.15
C ASN A 6 -5.74 9.48 7.06
N ASN A 7 -5.14 8.69 6.17
CA ASN A 7 -3.70 8.78 5.89
C ASN A 7 -3.40 8.57 4.39
N GLU A 8 -2.84 9.63 3.79
CA GLU A 8 -2.02 9.62 2.57
C GLU A 8 -2.66 9.32 1.21
N ILE A 9 -3.59 10.17 0.76
CA ILE A 9 -4.01 10.24 -0.65
C ILE A 9 -2.81 10.45 -1.62
N GLN A 10 -1.72 11.08 -1.15
CA GLN A 10 -0.47 11.19 -1.92
C GLN A 10 0.24 9.85 -2.17
N THR A 11 0.08 8.87 -1.29
CA THR A 11 0.71 7.55 -1.45
C THR A 11 -0.14 6.67 -2.36
N VAL A 12 -1.46 6.91 -2.39
CA VAL A 12 -2.40 6.24 -3.30
C VAL A 12 -2.09 6.52 -4.76
N VAL A 13 -1.76 7.76 -5.14
CA VAL A 13 -1.48 8.10 -6.54
C VAL A 13 -0.27 7.36 -7.13
N LYS A 14 0.65 6.90 -6.28
CA LYS A 14 1.80 6.07 -6.70
C LYS A 14 1.42 4.59 -6.87
N ALA A 15 0.23 4.17 -6.44
CA ALA A 15 -0.22 2.78 -6.48
C ALA A 15 -0.85 2.43 -7.84
N SER A 16 -0.01 2.22 -8.85
CA SER A 16 -0.41 1.96 -10.24
C SER A 16 -1.30 0.72 -10.43
N GLN A 17 -1.28 -0.25 -9.50
CA GLN A 17 -2.05 -1.50 -9.61
C GLN A 17 -3.46 -1.44 -8.99
N VAL A 18 -3.88 -0.29 -8.45
CA VAL A 18 -5.20 -0.17 -7.82
C VAL A 18 -6.31 -0.19 -8.87
N ARG A 19 -7.24 -1.13 -8.74
CA ARG A 19 -8.42 -1.30 -9.60
C ARG A 19 -9.72 -0.76 -9.00
N GLU A 20 -9.81 -0.75 -7.68
CA GLU A 20 -11.06 -0.37 -7.00
C GLU A 20 -10.80 0.49 -5.76
N ILE A 21 -11.47 1.64 -5.70
CA ILE A 21 -11.46 2.55 -4.56
C ILE A 21 -12.89 2.85 -4.14
N SER A 22 -13.15 2.96 -2.84
CA SER A 22 -14.41 3.49 -2.32
C SER A 22 -14.09 4.66 -1.40
N VAL A 23 -14.59 5.84 -1.75
CA VAL A 23 -14.42 7.07 -0.95
C VAL A 23 -15.69 7.44 -0.17
N ASP A 24 -16.70 6.57 -0.18
CA ASP A 24 -17.99 6.78 0.49
C ASP A 24 -17.79 7.09 1.97
N GLY A 25 -18.40 8.18 2.44
CA GLY A 25 -18.27 8.64 3.83
C GLY A 25 -16.97 9.41 4.14
N ASN A 26 -16.12 9.68 3.15
CA ASN A 26 -14.92 10.50 3.36
C ASN A 26 -15.16 11.97 2.97
N PRO A 27 -14.66 12.95 3.74
CA PRO A 27 -14.79 14.38 3.41
C PRO A 27 -14.21 14.75 2.04
N ILE A 28 -13.18 14.00 1.59
CA ILE A 28 -12.59 14.21 0.26
C ILE A 28 -13.57 13.93 -0.89
N ALA A 29 -14.57 13.07 -0.68
CA ALA A 29 -15.61 12.81 -1.68
C ALA A 29 -16.49 14.04 -1.94
N LEU A 30 -16.52 15.01 -1.00
CA LEU A 30 -17.25 16.28 -1.14
C LEU A 30 -16.46 17.32 -1.96
N ILE A 31 -15.17 17.08 -2.21
CA ILE A 31 -14.35 17.95 -3.04
C ILE A 31 -14.66 17.61 -4.50
N GLY A 32 -15.20 18.57 -5.25
CA GLY A 32 -15.67 18.36 -6.63
C GLY A 32 -14.59 17.85 -7.60
N ASP A 33 -13.32 18.07 -7.28
CA ASP A 33 -12.17 17.63 -8.08
C ASP A 33 -11.66 16.21 -7.71
N CYS A 34 -12.22 15.56 -6.67
CA CYS A 34 -11.71 14.26 -6.16
C CYS A 34 -11.72 13.14 -7.21
N VAL A 35 -12.80 13.04 -7.99
CA VAL A 35 -12.94 12.02 -9.05
C VAL A 35 -11.88 12.25 -10.14
N SER A 36 -11.75 13.49 -10.62
CA SER A 36 -10.75 13.87 -11.62
C SER A 36 -9.33 13.59 -11.11
N PHE A 37 -9.06 13.89 -9.84
CA PHE A 37 -7.79 13.59 -9.20
C PHE A 37 -7.50 12.08 -9.19
N LEU A 38 -8.36 11.27 -8.58
CA LEU A 38 -8.12 9.82 -8.45
C LEU A 38 -8.01 9.13 -9.81
N VAL A 39 -8.91 9.43 -10.74
CA VAL A 39 -8.93 8.81 -12.08
C VAL A 39 -7.70 9.22 -12.91
N SER A 40 -7.21 10.46 -12.76
CA SER A 40 -6.05 10.95 -13.53
C SER A 40 -4.71 10.41 -13.06
N TYR A 41 -4.60 10.05 -11.78
CA TYR A 41 -3.38 9.48 -11.19
C TYR A 41 -3.40 7.95 -11.08
N LEU A 42 -4.56 7.30 -11.23
CA LEU A 42 -4.70 5.84 -11.17
C LEU A 42 -5.11 5.25 -12.53
N PRO A 43 -4.14 4.90 -13.40
CA PRO A 43 -4.43 4.47 -14.77
C PRO A 43 -5.22 3.16 -14.85
N ASN A 44 -5.11 2.29 -13.84
CA ASN A 44 -5.78 1.00 -13.79
C ASN A 44 -7.06 1.00 -12.94
N LEU A 45 -7.53 2.16 -12.47
CA LEU A 45 -8.77 2.26 -11.70
C LEU A 45 -9.97 1.92 -12.60
N GLU A 46 -10.75 0.94 -12.20
CA GLU A 46 -11.95 0.43 -12.88
C GLU A 46 -13.22 0.85 -12.14
N LEU A 47 -13.23 0.76 -10.79
CA LEU A 47 -14.36 1.16 -9.96
C LEU A 47 -13.98 2.24 -8.94
N LEU A 48 -14.79 3.31 -8.89
CA LEU A 48 -14.73 4.33 -7.86
C LEU A 48 -16.10 4.45 -7.18
N SER A 49 -16.18 4.19 -5.87
CA SER A 49 -17.44 4.25 -5.11
C SER A 49 -18.58 3.47 -5.78
N GLN A 50 -18.26 2.26 -6.26
CA GLN A 50 -19.18 1.36 -6.97
C GLN A 50 -19.60 1.84 -8.37
N VAL A 51 -19.05 2.95 -8.86
CA VAL A 51 -19.27 3.46 -10.22
C VAL A 51 -18.12 3.05 -11.12
N GLN A 52 -18.44 2.51 -12.29
CA GLN A 52 -17.44 2.14 -13.29
C GLN A 52 -16.84 3.40 -13.94
N VAL A 53 -15.52 3.46 -13.99
CA VAL A 53 -14.77 4.55 -14.64
C VAL A 53 -14.77 4.33 -16.15
N SER A 54 -15.50 5.17 -16.88
CA SER A 54 -15.53 5.13 -18.34
C SER A 54 -14.30 5.78 -18.97
N GLU A 55 -14.03 5.45 -20.23
CA GLU A 55 -12.92 6.08 -20.98
C GLU A 55 -13.11 7.60 -21.14
N GLN A 56 -14.36 8.07 -21.24
CA GLN A 56 -14.65 9.50 -21.32
C GLN A 56 -14.26 10.23 -20.03
N VAL A 57 -14.60 9.65 -18.87
CA VAL A 57 -14.20 10.19 -17.56
C VAL A 57 -12.68 10.19 -17.44
N ARG A 58 -12.01 9.15 -17.93
CA ARG A 58 -10.54 9.07 -17.94
C ARG A 58 -9.91 10.18 -18.77
N LYS A 59 -10.40 10.43 -19.99
CA LYS A 59 -9.91 11.52 -20.85
C LYS A 59 -10.12 12.89 -20.22
N ALA A 60 -11.30 13.13 -19.63
CA ALA A 60 -11.60 14.38 -18.94
C ALA A 60 -10.70 14.58 -17.70
N ALA A 61 -10.47 13.53 -16.92
CA ALA A 61 -9.58 13.56 -15.76
C ALA A 61 -8.12 13.84 -16.15
N MET A 62 -7.64 13.23 -17.24
CA MET A 62 -6.29 13.51 -17.76
C MET A 62 -6.14 14.96 -18.21
N ALA A 63 -7.13 15.52 -18.92
CA ALA A 63 -7.13 16.93 -19.30
C ALA A 63 -7.15 17.86 -18.07
N TRP A 64 -7.94 17.51 -17.04
CA TRP A 64 -7.97 18.22 -15.77
C TRP A 64 -6.59 18.23 -15.10
N ARG A 65 -5.89 17.08 -15.07
CA ARG A 65 -4.56 16.96 -14.48
C ARG A 65 -3.54 17.83 -15.19
N VAL A 66 -3.48 17.77 -16.52
CA VAL A 66 -2.57 18.60 -17.32
C VAL A 66 -2.79 20.09 -17.03
N ASN A 67 -4.04 20.53 -16.97
CA ASN A 67 -4.37 21.93 -16.65
C ASN A 67 -3.99 22.30 -15.20
N LYS A 68 -4.18 21.40 -14.23
CA LYS A 68 -3.83 21.65 -12.83
C LYS A 68 -2.33 21.67 -12.59
N GLU A 69 -1.57 20.75 -13.20
CA GLU A 69 -0.10 20.71 -13.12
C GLU A 69 0.54 21.99 -13.69
N GLN A 70 -0.04 22.58 -14.75
CA GLN A 70 0.41 23.87 -15.29
C GLN A 70 0.19 25.04 -14.32
N THR A 71 -0.84 24.94 -13.46
CA THR A 71 -1.19 26.01 -12.51
C THR A 71 -0.58 25.84 -11.12
N CYS A 72 -0.08 24.65 -10.77
CA CYS A 72 0.39 24.33 -9.43
C CYS A 72 1.52 23.30 -9.42
N ALA A 73 2.74 23.76 -9.09
CA ALA A 73 3.95 22.93 -9.07
C ALA A 73 3.89 21.77 -8.05
N ALA A 74 3.07 21.89 -6.99
CA ALA A 74 2.90 20.82 -5.99
C ALA A 74 2.29 19.52 -6.58
N PHE A 75 1.63 19.61 -7.74
CA PHE A 75 1.09 18.44 -8.45
C PHE A 75 2.09 17.80 -9.42
N SER A 76 3.15 18.50 -9.80
CA SER A 76 4.21 17.94 -10.63
C SER A 76 4.98 16.84 -9.91
N ASP A 77 5.18 16.95 -8.60
CA ASP A 77 5.85 15.92 -7.79
C ASP A 77 5.01 14.64 -7.64
N LEU A 78 3.67 14.74 -7.74
CA LEU A 78 2.77 13.57 -7.75
C LEU A 78 2.79 12.82 -9.08
N SER A 79 3.24 13.49 -10.15
CA SER A 79 3.44 12.92 -11.48
C SER A 79 4.74 12.14 -11.59
N ALA A 80 5.72 12.46 -10.73
CA ALA A 80 6.98 11.75 -10.66
C ALA A 80 6.71 10.29 -10.23
N GLY A 81 7.00 9.36 -11.15
CA GLY A 81 6.93 7.93 -10.87
C GLY A 81 7.86 7.55 -9.72
N ILE A 82 7.65 6.36 -9.17
CA ILE A 82 8.56 5.79 -8.17
C ILE A 82 9.95 5.65 -8.83
N THR A 83 10.96 6.21 -8.21
CA THR A 83 12.34 6.09 -8.71
C THR A 83 12.86 4.67 -8.48
N GLN A 84 13.81 4.22 -9.30
CA GLN A 84 14.43 2.90 -9.12
C GLN A 84 15.07 2.73 -7.73
N GLU A 85 15.55 3.83 -7.13
CA GLU A 85 16.10 3.85 -5.78
C GLU A 85 15.03 3.64 -4.70
N GLU A 86 13.87 4.29 -4.83
CA GLU A 86 12.71 4.07 -3.94
C GLU A 86 12.16 2.64 -4.06
N GLU A 87 12.10 2.08 -5.27
CA GLU A 87 11.68 0.69 -5.50
C GLU A 87 12.65 -0.30 -4.82
N SER A 88 13.96 -0.08 -4.98
CA SER A 88 14.99 -0.93 -4.36
C SER A 88 14.93 -0.89 -2.83
N LYS A 89 14.74 0.30 -2.25
CA LYS A 89 14.55 0.47 -0.79
C LYS A 89 13.30 -0.27 -0.30
N ARG A 90 12.20 -0.21 -1.07
CA ARG A 90 10.98 -0.95 -0.73
C ARG A 90 11.22 -2.46 -0.74
N GLU A 91 11.90 -2.99 -1.73
CA GLU A 91 12.24 -4.41 -1.80
C GLU A 91 13.13 -4.86 -0.64
N GLU A 92 14.11 -4.05 -0.26
CA GLU A 92 14.99 -4.31 0.88
C GLU A 92 14.20 -4.39 2.19
N VAL A 93 13.30 -3.44 2.44
CA VAL A 93 12.44 -3.45 3.64
C VAL A 93 11.58 -4.71 3.68
N ILE A 94 10.98 -5.09 2.55
CA ILE A 94 10.17 -6.32 2.44
C ILE A 94 11.04 -7.55 2.73
N TYR A 95 12.23 -7.62 2.14
CA TYR A 95 13.16 -8.73 2.35
C TYR A 95 13.60 -8.85 3.81
N ASN A 96 13.94 -7.73 4.44
CA ASN A 96 14.33 -7.66 5.83
C ASN A 96 13.20 -8.10 6.77
N ALA A 97 11.97 -7.64 6.50
CA ALA A 97 10.79 -8.07 7.25
C ALA A 97 10.59 -9.59 7.12
N ARG A 98 10.63 -10.14 5.90
CA ARG A 98 10.49 -11.58 5.66
C ARG A 98 11.56 -12.40 6.39
N THR A 99 12.81 -11.97 6.28
CA THR A 99 13.97 -12.61 6.93
C THR A 99 13.81 -12.59 8.45
N ASN A 100 13.41 -11.46 9.02
CA ASN A 100 13.18 -11.33 10.46
C ASN A 100 12.02 -12.23 10.93
N TRP A 101 10.91 -12.27 10.19
CA TRP A 101 9.80 -13.19 10.46
C TRP A 101 10.22 -14.67 10.40
N GLU A 102 11.06 -15.06 9.44
CA GLU A 102 11.61 -16.42 9.33
C GLU A 102 12.56 -16.76 10.47
N LEU A 103 13.40 -15.80 10.86
CA LEU A 103 14.31 -15.94 11.98
C LEU A 103 13.55 -16.11 13.31
N LEU A 104 12.49 -15.32 13.52
CA LEU A 104 11.64 -15.43 14.70
C LEU A 104 11.02 -16.82 14.81
N ARG A 105 10.44 -17.34 13.72
CA ARG A 105 9.90 -18.71 13.69
C ARG A 105 10.95 -19.77 13.99
N SER A 106 12.16 -19.61 13.45
CA SER A 106 13.28 -20.53 13.67
C SER A 106 13.80 -20.51 15.11
N GLN A 107 13.67 -19.38 15.81
CA GLN A 107 14.00 -19.26 17.23
C GLN A 107 12.91 -19.84 18.12
N THR A 108 11.63 -19.63 17.79
CA THR A 108 10.51 -20.24 18.52
C THR A 108 10.56 -21.78 18.50
N THR A 109 10.92 -22.38 17.36
CA THR A 109 11.07 -23.84 17.24
C THR A 109 12.29 -24.38 18.01
N LYS A 110 13.40 -23.64 18.06
CA LYS A 110 14.60 -24.02 18.82
C LYS A 110 14.39 -23.90 20.34
N GLY A 111 13.72 -22.84 20.82
CA GLY A 111 13.42 -22.62 22.24
C GLY A 111 12.43 -23.63 22.84
N LEU A 112 11.51 -24.16 22.03
CA LEU A 112 10.65 -25.29 22.43
C LEU A 112 11.45 -26.60 22.55
N SER A 113 12.48 -26.80 21.70
CA SER A 113 13.32 -28.01 21.76
C SER A 113 14.32 -28.02 22.92
N SER A 114 14.73 -26.86 23.43
CA SER A 114 15.57 -26.77 24.63
C SER A 114 14.74 -26.99 25.89
N SER A 115 13.55 -26.38 25.97
CA SER A 115 12.64 -26.55 27.11
C SER A 115 12.13 -27.99 27.26
N LEU A 116 11.94 -28.72 26.15
CA LEU A 116 11.58 -30.15 26.18
C LEU A 116 12.75 -31.08 26.55
N ARG A 117 14.01 -30.66 26.40
CA ARG A 117 15.16 -31.44 26.85
C ARG A 117 15.37 -31.33 28.35
N ASP A 118 15.14 -30.15 28.93
CA ASP A 118 15.26 -29.94 30.38
C ASP A 118 14.24 -30.78 31.17
N LEU A 119 13.03 -31.00 30.65
CA LEU A 119 12.02 -31.87 31.27
C LEU A 119 12.31 -33.38 31.18
N ARG A 120 13.27 -33.78 30.33
CA ARG A 120 13.66 -35.20 30.15
C ARG A 120 14.95 -35.55 30.91
N GLY A 121 15.55 -34.60 31.61
CA GLY A 121 16.80 -34.77 32.39
C GLY A 121 16.59 -35.16 33.86
N GLU A 122 15.36 -35.19 34.37
CA GLU A 122 15.05 -35.44 35.79
C GLU A 122 14.43 -36.83 36.09
N GLU A 123 14.76 -37.86 35.31
CA GLU A 123 14.44 -39.25 35.68
C GLU A 123 15.69 -40.13 35.62
N VAL A 124 16.59 -40.05 36.60
CA VAL A 124 17.27 -41.20 37.25
C VAL A 124 18.00 -40.66 38.48
N VAL A 125 17.44 -40.76 39.69
CA VAL A 125 18.08 -41.25 40.93
C VAL A 125 16.98 -41.29 42.02
N ALA A 126 16.41 -42.46 42.27
CA ALA A 126 15.89 -42.83 43.59
C ALA A 126 15.59 -44.34 43.64
N GLY A 127 16.31 -45.08 44.50
CA GLY A 127 15.98 -46.43 44.92
C GLY A 127 17.05 -47.46 44.64
#